data_AF-A0A9E2MGG2-F1
#
_entry.id   AF-A0A9E2MGG2-F1
#
_cell.length_a   1.000
_cell.length_b   1.000
_cell.length_c   1.000
_cell.angle_alpha   90.00
_cell.angle_beta   90.00
_cell.angle_gamma   90.00
#
_symmetry.space_group_name_H-M   'P 1'
#
loop_
_entity.id
_entity.type
_entity.pdbx_description
1 polymer ?
#
loop_
_entity_poly.entity_id
_entity_poly.type
_entity_poly.pdbx_seq_one_letter_code
_entity_poly.pdbx_strand_id
1 'polypeptide(L)' 'MAKVLKKRTVKKVASKVTKKAVAKKVVAKKDAKAVGKKVAKIVLKKKPANKKTARKAAKKAVKKVA' A
#
# COMPACT_ATOMS: atom_id res chain seq x y z
N MET A 1 20.32 -10.85 8.68
CA MET A 1 19.72 -10.49 7.37
C MET A 1 18.33 -9.88 7.58
N ALA A 2 18.09 -8.62 7.18
CA ALA A 2 16.77 -8.01 7.32
C ALA A 2 15.76 -8.81 6.50
N LYS A 3 14.78 -9.46 7.15
CA LYS A 3 13.69 -10.20 6.49
C LYS A 3 12.81 -9.20 5.73
N VAL A 4 13.21 -8.86 4.50
CA VAL A 4 12.38 -8.03 3.62
C VAL A 4 11.07 -8.76 3.40
N LEU A 5 9.95 -8.06 3.57
CA LEU A 5 8.65 -8.65 3.36
C LEU A 5 8.49 -9.13 1.91
N LYS A 6 8.07 -10.39 1.76
CA LYS A 6 7.70 -10.98 0.45
C LYS A 6 6.73 -10.06 -0.29
N LYS A 7 6.89 -9.96 -1.62
CA LYS A 7 6.07 -9.14 -2.52
C LYS A 7 4.57 -9.36 -2.36
N ARG A 8 4.15 -10.61 -2.13
CA ARG A 8 2.76 -10.99 -1.87
C ARG A 8 2.20 -10.30 -0.62
N THR A 9 2.98 -10.16 0.43
CA THR A 9 2.57 -9.50 1.68
C THR A 9 2.39 -8.00 1.48
N VAL A 10 3.30 -7.36 0.75
CA VAL A 10 3.19 -5.93 0.42
C VAL A 10 1.94 -5.68 -0.44
N LYS A 11 1.66 -6.55 -1.42
CA LYS A 11 0.44 -6.45 -2.25
C LYS A 11 -0.84 -6.59 -1.42
N LYS A 12 -0.88 -7.52 -0.45
CA LYS A 12 -2.00 -7.68 0.50
C LYS A 12 -2.17 -6.44 1.40
N VAL A 13 -1.08 -5.80 1.82
CA VAL A 13 -1.15 -4.59 2.64
C VAL A 13 -1.65 -3.41 1.81
N ALA A 14 -1.10 -3.20 0.61
CA ALA A 14 -1.53 -2.15 -0.29
C ALA A 14 -3.03 -2.26 -0.60
N SER A 15 -3.53 -3.45 -0.93
CA SER A 15 -4.96 -3.66 -1.22
C SER A 15 -5.88 -3.41 -0.02
N LYS A 16 -5.48 -3.80 1.20
CA LYS A 16 -6.26 -3.51 2.41
C LYS A 16 -6.34 -2.00 2.69
N VAL A 17 -5.24 -1.28 2.48
CA VAL A 17 -5.22 0.18 2.72
C VAL A 17 -6.00 0.92 1.64
N THR A 18 -5.88 0.52 0.37
CA THR A 18 -6.68 1.14 -0.71
C THR A 18 -8.16 0.85 -0.56
N LYS A 19 -8.58 -0.38 -0.22
CA LYS A 19 -10.00 -0.67 0.07
C LYS A 19 -10.55 0.21 1.20
N LYS A 20 -9.78 0.41 2.27
CA LYS A 20 -10.16 1.33 3.36
C LYS A 20 -10.23 2.79 2.91
N ALA A 21 -9.35 3.21 2.01
CA ALA A 21 -9.38 4.58 1.47
C ALA A 21 -10.58 4.80 0.54
N VAL A 22 -10.96 3.80 -0.25
CA VAL A 22 -12.18 3.82 -1.06
C VAL A 22 -13.43 3.90 -0.17
N ALA A 23 -13.49 3.09 0.89
CA ALA A 23 -14.60 3.14 1.84
C ALA A 23 -14.72 4.51 2.54
N LYS A 24 -13.58 5.17 2.79
CA LYS A 24 -13.51 6.53 3.35
C LYS A 24 -13.68 7.64 2.29
N LYS A 25 -14.03 7.29 1.05
CA LYS A 25 -14.16 8.23 -0.09
C LYS A 25 -12.88 9.04 -0.42
N VAL A 26 -11.72 8.61 0.09
CA VAL A 26 -10.42 9.24 -0.22
C VAL A 26 -9.94 8.87 -1.63
N VAL A 27 -10.29 7.66 -2.09
CA VAL A 27 -9.93 7.16 -3.44
C VAL A 27 -11.21 6.77 -4.17
N ALA A 28 -11.41 7.25 -5.39
CA ALA A 28 -12.55 6.83 -6.19
C ALA A 28 -12.44 5.33 -6.55
N LYS A 29 -13.59 4.64 -6.63
CA LYS A 29 -13.62 3.19 -6.94
C LYS A 29 -12.93 2.86 -8.26
N LYS A 30 -13.10 3.72 -9.27
CA LYS A 30 -12.46 3.60 -10.60
C LYS A 30 -10.92 3.58 -10.53
N ASP A 31 -10.35 4.34 -9.60
CA ASP A 31 -8.90 4.51 -9.47
C ASP A 31 -8.24 3.50 -8.51
N ALA A 32 -9.04 2.76 -7.75
CA ALA A 32 -8.57 1.86 -6.70
C ALA A 32 -7.52 0.84 -7.19
N LYS A 33 -7.67 0.34 -8.43
CA LYS A 33 -6.75 -0.61 -9.06
C LYS A 33 -5.40 0.05 -9.39
N ALA A 34 -5.44 1.26 -9.96
CA ALA A 34 -4.25 2.03 -10.31
C ALA A 34 -3.49 2.50 -9.07
N VAL A 35 -4.21 3.07 -8.10
CA VAL A 35 -3.66 3.50 -6.80
C VAL A 35 -3.04 2.31 -6.05
N GLY A 36 -3.72 1.15 -6.03
CA GLY A 36 -3.18 -0.06 -5.41
C GLY A 36 -1.86 -0.53 -6.01
N LYS A 37 -1.72 -0.47 -7.34
CA LYS A 37 -0.46 -0.81 -8.05
C LYS A 37 0.65 0.19 -7.72
N LYS A 38 0.36 1.51 -7.75
CA LYS A 38 1.33 2.56 -7.42
C LYS A 38 1.82 2.46 -5.97
N VAL A 39 0.89 2.29 -5.02
CA VAL A 39 1.21 2.12 -3.60
C VAL A 39 2.06 0.88 -3.36
N ALA A 40 1.73 -0.25 -3.99
CA ALA A 40 2.54 -1.46 -3.88
C ALA A 40 3.97 -1.25 -4.39
N LYS A 41 4.16 -0.58 -5.54
CA LYS A 41 5.50 -0.24 -6.06
C LYS A 41 6.28 0.66 -5.09
N ILE A 42 5.65 1.70 -4.54
CA ILE A 42 6.29 2.61 -3.58
C ILE A 42 6.72 1.86 -2.31
N VAL A 43 5.84 1.02 -1.77
CA VAL A 43 6.13 0.26 -0.55
C VAL A 43 7.19 -0.82 -0.81
N LEU A 44 7.23 -1.44 -1.99
CA LEU A 44 8.29 -2.38 -2.37
C LEU A 44 9.66 -1.71 -2.46
N LYS A 45 9.74 -0.51 -3.05
CA LYS A 45 11.00 0.28 -3.10
C LYS A 45 11.56 0.58 -1.71
N LYS A 46 10.68 0.74 -0.70
CA LYS A 46 11.08 0.96 0.70
C LYS A 46 11.57 -0.29 1.45
N LYS A 47 11.55 -1.47 0.82
CA LYS A 47 12.03 -2.74 1.41
C LYS A 47 11.63 -2.93 2.90
N PRO A 48 10.33 -2.88 3.24
CA PRO A 48 9.90 -2.93 4.63
C PRO A 48 10.26 -4.27 5.28
N ALA A 49 10.87 -4.19 6.46
CA ALA A 49 11.25 -5.37 7.24
C ALA A 49 10.07 -6.00 8.01
N ASN A 50 8.96 -5.27 8.21
CA ASN A 50 7.81 -5.78 8.97
C ASN A 50 6.46 -5.24 8.49
N LYS A 51 5.36 -5.90 8.89
CA LYS A 51 4.00 -5.53 8.45
C LYS A 51 3.58 -4.12 8.92
N LYS A 52 4.11 -3.66 10.07
CA LYS A 52 3.80 -2.35 10.66
C LYS A 52 4.37 -1.21 9.81
N THR A 53 5.63 -1.31 9.41
CA THR A 53 6.31 -0.36 8.51
C THR A 53 5.65 -0.35 7.12
N ALA A 54 5.34 -1.53 6.56
CA ALA A 54 4.61 -1.62 5.30
C ALA A 54 3.24 -0.94 5.35
N ARG A 55 2.48 -1.10 6.45
CA ARG A 55 1.17 -0.44 6.65
C ARG A 55 1.31 1.08 6.79
N LYS A 56 2.28 1.57 7.58
CA LYS A 56 2.54 3.02 7.72
C LYS A 56 2.93 3.63 6.36
N ALA A 57 3.84 2.97 5.65
CA ALA A 57 4.27 3.40 4.32
C ALA A 57 3.10 3.38 3.32
N ALA A 58 2.26 2.34 3.32
CA ALA A 58 1.09 2.25 2.45
C ALA A 58 0.06 3.35 2.75
N LYS A 59 -0.22 3.68 4.02
CA LYS A 59 -1.12 4.79 4.39
C LYS A 59 -0.61 6.15 3.88
N LYS A 60 0.69 6.43 4.06
CA LYS A 60 1.32 7.65 3.53
C LYS A 60 1.30 7.68 2.01
N ALA A 61 1.59 6.55 1.36
CA ALA A 61 1.58 6.45 -0.09
C ALA A 61 0.17 6.62 -0.67
N VAL A 62 -0.88 6.07 -0.03
CA VAL A 62 -2.26 6.29 -0.48
C VAL A 62 -2.62 7.77 -0.39
N LYS A 63 -2.30 8.49 0.69
CA LYS A 63 -2.56 9.94 0.79
C LYS A 63 -1.81 10.80 -0.23
N LYS A 64 -0.68 10.32 -0.78
CA LYS A 64 0.11 11.04 -1.79
C LYS A 64 -0.34 10.77 -3.23
N VAL A 65 -1.12 9.72 -3.43
CA VAL A 65 -1.46 9.18 -4.76
C VAL A 65 -2.98 9.19 -5.01
N ALA A 66 -3.76 9.23 -3.94
CA ALA A 66 -5.16 9.63 -3.95
C ALA A 66 -5.25 11.14 -4.15
#